data_AF-A0A382R5F6-F1
#
_entry.id   AF-A0A382R5F6-F1
#
_cell.length_a   1.000
_cell.length_b   1.000
_cell.length_c   1.000
_cell.angle_alpha   90.00
_cell.angle_beta   90.00
_cell.angle_gamma   90.00
#
_symmetry.space_group_name_H-M   'P 1'
#
loop_
_entity.id
_entity.type
_entity.pdbx_description
1 polymer ?
#
loop_
_entity_poly.entity_id
_entity_poly.type
_entity_poly.pdbx_seq_one_letter_code
_entity_poly.pdbx_strand_id
1 'polypeptide(L)' 'MSPTSESYLLPSNDKPREACGIVGVYMPNEDVAKTVFFSLFALQHRGQESAGIAVSDGKEISN' A
#
# COMPACT_ATOMS: atom_id res chain seq x y z
N MET A 1 27.40 30.53 11.73
CA MET A 1 28.05 29.20 11.64
C MET A 1 27.50 28.35 12.78
N SER A 2 26.25 27.90 12.67
CA SER A 2 25.78 26.63 12.08
C SER A 2 26.10 25.42 12.99
N PRO A 3 25.16 24.97 13.85
CA PRO A 3 25.29 23.68 14.48
C PRO A 3 25.29 22.61 13.39
N THR A 4 26.32 21.80 13.42
CA THR A 4 26.72 20.82 12.41
C THR A 4 25.81 19.58 12.45
N SER A 5 25.08 19.37 11.36
CA SER A 5 25.03 18.12 10.56
C SER A 5 24.70 16.75 11.19
N GLU A 6 24.29 16.61 12.46
CA GLU A 6 23.91 15.29 13.02
C GLU A 6 22.42 14.91 12.86
N SER A 7 21.73 15.46 11.86
CA SER A 7 20.36 15.05 11.49
C SER A 7 20.30 13.89 10.48
N TYR A 8 21.41 13.20 10.20
CA TYR A 8 21.50 12.22 9.10
C TYR A 8 21.86 10.78 9.49
N LEU A 9 21.91 10.43 10.78
CA LEU A 9 21.98 9.02 11.20
C LEU A 9 20.59 8.38 11.19
N LEU A 10 19.92 8.35 10.03
CA LEU A 10 18.86 7.35 9.82
C LEU A 10 19.55 5.99 9.77
N PRO A 11 19.24 5.05 10.67
CA PRO A 11 19.83 3.72 10.61
C PRO A 11 19.53 3.14 9.23
N SER A 12 20.58 2.70 8.54
CA SER A 12 20.54 2.27 7.13
C SER A 12 19.82 0.94 6.89
N ASN A 13 18.68 0.70 7.54
CA ASN A 13 17.92 -0.54 7.37
C ASN A 13 16.39 -0.41 7.46
N ASP A 14 15.81 0.78 7.32
CA ASP A 14 14.35 0.99 7.22
C ASP A 14 13.77 0.60 5.83
N LYS A 15 14.41 -0.34 5.13
CA LYS A 15 13.86 -0.88 3.88
C LYS A 15 13.08 -2.15 4.21
N PRO A 16 11.80 -2.28 3.81
CA PRO A 16 11.05 -3.52 3.95
C PRO A 16 11.85 -4.67 3.33
N ARG A 17 12.17 -5.68 4.14
CA ARG A 17 12.96 -6.85 3.71
C ARG A 17 12.10 -7.84 2.93
N GLU A 18 10.80 -7.81 3.19
CA GLU A 18 9.74 -8.47 2.46
C GLU A 18 9.00 -7.41 1.63
N ALA A 19 8.88 -7.63 0.32
CA ALA A 19 8.07 -6.76 -0.51
C ALA A 19 6.63 -7.28 -0.43
N CYS A 20 5.70 -6.44 0.00
CA CYS A 20 4.26 -6.61 -0.19
C CYS A 20 3.76 -5.47 -1.10
N GLY A 21 2.70 -5.70 -1.88
CA GLY A 21 2.05 -4.67 -2.70
C GLY A 21 0.87 -4.02 -1.98
N ILE A 22 0.70 -2.70 -2.11
CA ILE A 22 -0.46 -1.98 -1.58
C ILE A 22 -1.07 -1.14 -2.71
N VAL A 23 -2.40 -1.12 -2.79
CA VAL A 23 -3.17 -0.28 -3.70
C VAL A 23 -4.32 0.37 -2.93
N GLY A 24 -4.59 1.65 -3.21
CA GLY A 24 -5.80 2.35 -2.77
C GLY A 24 -6.48 3.00 -3.98
N VAL A 25 -7.80 2.84 -4.08
CA VAL A 25 -8.62 3.42 -5.15
C VAL A 25 -9.82 4.10 -4.51
N TYR A 26 -10.11 5.33 -4.94
CA TYR A 26 -11.33 6.05 -4.58
C TYR A 26 -12.09 6.37 -5.85
N MET A 27 -13.28 5.77 -6.00
CA MET A 27 -14.09 5.90 -7.20
C MET A 27 -15.57 5.89 -6.83
N PRO A 28 -16.21 7.07 -6.68
CA PRO A 28 -17.61 7.15 -6.31
C PRO A 28 -18.52 6.64 -7.45
N ASN A 29 -19.58 5.92 -7.09
CA ASN A 29 -20.59 5.35 -8.00
C ASN A 29 -20.08 4.26 -8.97
N GLU A 30 -18.90 3.69 -8.74
CA GLU A 30 -18.35 2.60 -9.55
C GLU A 30 -17.94 1.38 -8.71
N ASP A 31 -17.76 0.24 -9.37
CA ASP A 31 -17.28 -1.00 -8.74
C ASP A 31 -15.77 -0.91 -8.46
N VAL A 32 -15.44 -0.39 -7.28
CA VAL A 32 -14.05 -0.20 -6.85
C VAL A 32 -13.33 -1.53 -6.57
N ALA A 33 -14.06 -2.58 -6.18
CA ALA A 33 -13.50 -3.87 -5.81
C ALA A 33 -12.78 -4.53 -7.00
N LYS A 34 -13.40 -4.51 -8.18
CA LYS A 34 -12.82 -5.05 -9.41
C LYS A 34 -11.54 -4.30 -9.82
N THR A 35 -11.55 -2.98 -9.69
CA THR A 35 -10.38 -2.15 -10.00
C THR A 35 -9.21 -2.43 -9.06
N VAL A 36 -9.48 -2.54 -7.76
CA VAL A 36 -8.46 -2.92 -6.76
C VAL A 36 -7.92 -4.34 -7.03
N PHE A 37 -8.79 -5.29 -7.39
CA PHE A 37 -8.38 -6.65 -7.75
C PHE A 37 -7.37 -6.67 -8.90
N PHE A 38 -7.66 -6.00 -10.02
CA PHE A 38 -6.74 -5.97 -11.16
C PHE A 38 -5.44 -5.23 -10.84
N SER A 39 -5.51 -4.21 -9.98
CA SER A 39 -4.33 -3.49 -9.52
C SER A 39 -3.43 -4.36 -8.65
N LEU A 40 -3.99 -5.15 -7.73
CA LEU A 40 -3.24 -6.13 -6.94
C LEU A 40 -2.68 -7.26 -7.82
N PHE A 41 -3.45 -7.70 -8.82
CA PHE A 41 -2.97 -8.68 -9.80
C PHE A 41 -1.73 -8.19 -10.55
N ALA A 42 -1.70 -6.92 -10.97
CA ALA A 42 -0.51 -6.31 -11.58
C ALA A 42 0.70 -6.30 -10.62
N LEU A 43 0.47 -6.26 -9.31
CA LEU A 43 1.49 -6.28 -8.27
C LEU A 43 1.84 -7.68 -7.73
N GLN A 44 1.27 -8.78 -8.26
CA GLN A 44 1.51 -10.13 -7.72
C GLN A 44 3.00 -10.49 -7.60
N HIS A 45 3.87 -9.89 -8.43
CA HIS A 45 5.31 -10.14 -8.40
C HIS A 45 5.96 -9.65 -7.09
N ARG A 46 5.22 -8.90 -6.28
CA ARG A 46 5.56 -8.43 -4.93
C ARG A 46 4.87 -9.26 -3.84
N GLY A 47 4.36 -10.46 -4.12
CA GLY A 47 3.75 -11.31 -3.10
C GLY A 47 2.80 -12.34 -3.69
N GLN A 48 3.08 -13.62 -3.43
CA GLN A 48 2.28 -14.75 -3.92
C GLN A 48 1.61 -15.56 -2.81
N GLU A 49 1.85 -15.19 -1.55
CA GLU A 49 1.40 -15.96 -0.38
C GLU A 49 -0.06 -15.66 0.00
N SER A 50 -0.48 -14.39 -0.12
CA SER A 50 -1.85 -13.96 0.16
C SER A 50 -2.15 -12.59 -0.46
N ALA A 51 -3.44 -12.26 -0.58
CA ALA A 51 -3.94 -10.94 -0.94
C ALA A 51 -5.29 -10.70 -0.25
N GLY A 52 -5.64 -9.44 -0.01
CA GLY A 52 -6.92 -9.05 0.58
C GLY A 52 -7.40 -7.71 0.04
N ILE A 53 -8.72 -7.54 -0.01
CA ILE A 53 -9.38 -6.31 -0.43
C ILE A 53 -10.40 -5.95 0.66
N ALA A 54 -10.49 -4.67 0.99
CA ALA A 54 -11.58 -4.12 1.78
C ALA A 54 -12.15 -2.92 1.03
N VAL A 55 -13.47 -2.81 0.96
CA VAL A 55 -14.16 -1.71 0.28
C VAL A 55 -15.13 -1.05 1.25
N SER A 56 -15.42 0.23 1.02
CA SER A 56 -16.39 0.97 1.82
C SER A 56 -17.29 1.82 0.95
N ASP A 57 -18.57 1.89 1.32
CA ASP A 57 -19.54 2.83 0.75
C ASP A 57 -19.57 4.16 1.53
N GLY A 58 -18.66 4.36 2.49
CA GLY A 58 -18.61 5.50 3.39
C GLY A 58 -19.45 5.35 4.66
N LYS A 59 -20.20 4.26 4.82
CA LYS A 59 -20.95 3.92 6.04
C LYS A 59 -20.44 2.64 6.67
N GLU A 60 -20.20 1.61 5.85
CA GLU A 60 -19.75 0.30 6.28
C GLU A 60 -18.54 -0.15 5.46
N ILE A 61 -17.80 -1.13 5.97
CA ILE A 61 -16.67 -1.76 5.29
C ILE A 61 -17.01 -3.23 5.06
N SER A 62 -16.77 -3.74 3.85
CA SER A 62 -16.87 -5.16 3.51
C SER A 62 -15.54 -5.70 2.97
N ASN A 63 -15.31 -7.01 3.14
CA ASN A 63 -14.13 -7.73 2.66
C ASN A 63 -14.49 -8.92 1.78
#